data_AF-A0A6L3VJP9-F1
#
_entry.id   AF-A0A6L3VJP9-F1
#
_cell.length_a   1.000
_cell.length_b   1.000
_cell.length_c   1.000
_cell.angle_alpha   90.00
_cell.angle_beta   90.00
_cell.angle_gamma   90.00
#
_symmetry.space_group_name_H-M   'P 1'
#
loop_
_entity.id
_entity.type
_entity.pdbx_description
1 polymer ?
#
loop_
_entity_poly.entity_id
_entity_poly.type
_entity_poly.pdbx_seq_one_letter_code
_entity_poly.pdbx_strand_id
1 'polypeptide(L)'
;MITATATALAAAALAAGPLQPAQPARPAHPLGNFTVNRYDGLVVAARELRVDHVQDLAEIPAAQVLQGGTDPGRWAGRACADAAGALRVTVDGTPVRAAVRSATARTRPGQAGLPTLRLECALSAPLRLRLRPAGSVIAFRDAGAAGRTGWHEITAAGDRTTLRSSDVPAASQSARLTSYPQDMLASPPDRRAGTLRAVPGGAALAPAAPAEPPAASRVLPRGVDRLTTAFTGLIARRSLTPGFALVALLLAVVLGAAHALAPGHGKTIMAAQAAGRGRRSRRDVLLLGATVTVTHTAGVLGLALLVAGGSTLAGPSAFGWLGVASGLFVVLAGVALLRRALHHRHHTHGHTHGHGHGHGHGHAHPAAGMPRRGTVVLMGFAGGLLPSPSAVVVLLGAAAVGHAWFGFLLVLAYGLGLALTLTAVGVLVTGIGRRLAAVLPRLRARIPRLPRIPAHLVPTGSAVLVVILGAGLTLRSLPAVLG
;
A
#
# COMPACT_ATOMS: atom_id res chain seq x y z
N MET A 1 -4.64 28.27 -34.91
CA MET A 1 -4.67 28.61 -33.48
C MET A 1 -6.09 28.82 -32.91
N ILE A 2 -7.15 28.34 -33.57
CA ILE A 2 -8.56 28.59 -33.16
C ILE A 2 -9.27 27.31 -32.66
N THR A 3 -8.65 26.13 -32.77
CA THR A 3 -9.25 24.84 -32.37
C THR A 3 -8.98 24.43 -30.92
N ALA A 4 -8.11 25.13 -30.20
CA ALA A 4 -7.75 24.81 -28.81
C ALA A 4 -8.60 25.54 -27.75
N THR A 5 -9.30 26.61 -28.13
CA THR A 5 -10.13 27.43 -27.22
C THR A 5 -11.59 26.98 -27.17
N ALA A 6 -12.10 26.35 -28.24
CA ALA A 6 -13.50 25.89 -28.32
C ALA A 6 -13.79 24.67 -27.41
N THR A 7 -12.80 23.79 -27.20
CA THR A 7 -12.93 22.63 -26.29
C THR A 7 -12.91 23.01 -24.82
N ALA A 8 -12.33 24.15 -24.44
CA ALA A 8 -12.32 24.64 -23.07
C ALA A 8 -13.66 25.28 -22.65
N LEU A 9 -14.35 25.97 -23.57
CA LEU A 9 -15.66 26.59 -23.28
C LEU A 9 -16.82 25.59 -23.27
N ALA A 10 -16.79 24.54 -24.10
CA ALA A 10 -17.82 23.50 -24.09
C ALA A 10 -17.80 22.66 -22.79
N ALA A 11 -16.63 22.51 -22.15
CA ALA A 11 -16.51 21.83 -20.86
C ALA A 11 -17.05 22.67 -19.68
N ALA A 12 -17.06 24.00 -19.80
CA ALA A 12 -17.59 24.90 -18.77
C ALA A 12 -19.12 24.99 -18.80
N ALA A 13 -19.75 24.92 -19.98
CA ALA A 13 -21.19 25.09 -20.14
C ALA A 13 -22.03 23.87 -19.69
N LEU A 14 -21.46 22.67 -19.70
CA LEU A 14 -22.13 21.43 -19.24
C LEU A 14 -22.05 21.22 -17.71
N ALA A 15 -21.36 22.09 -16.98
CA ALA A 15 -21.22 22.05 -15.52
C ALA A 15 -22.31 22.84 -14.77
N ALA A 16 -23.21 23.52 -15.49
CA ALA A 16 -24.21 24.43 -14.91
C ALA A 16 -25.58 23.79 -14.61
N GLY A 17 -25.64 22.48 -14.38
CA GLY A 17 -26.80 21.88 -13.71
C GLY A 17 -26.87 22.36 -12.25
N PRO A 18 -28.05 22.38 -11.61
CA PRO A 18 -28.19 22.87 -10.25
C PRO A 18 -27.26 22.08 -9.32
N LEU A 19 -26.18 22.74 -8.90
CA LEU A 19 -25.15 22.20 -8.00
C LEU A 19 -25.76 22.09 -6.60
N GLN A 20 -26.45 20.99 -6.35
CA GLN A 20 -26.72 20.56 -4.98
C GLN A 20 -25.37 20.41 -4.26
N PRO A 21 -25.23 20.95 -3.03
CA PRO A 21 -23.97 20.99 -2.32
C PRO A 21 -23.39 19.57 -2.26
N ALA A 22 -22.19 19.41 -2.83
CA ALA A 22 -21.47 18.16 -2.77
C ALA A 22 -21.31 17.77 -1.30
N GLN A 23 -21.73 16.56 -0.92
CA GLN A 23 -21.36 16.06 0.40
C GLN A 23 -19.83 16.09 0.50
N PRO A 24 -19.27 16.64 1.59
CA PRO A 24 -17.83 16.79 1.71
C PRO A 24 -17.20 15.41 1.56
N ALA A 25 -16.29 15.30 0.60
CA ALA A 25 -15.54 14.08 0.38
C ALA A 25 -14.85 13.68 1.69
N ARG A 26 -15.20 12.49 2.20
CA ARG A 26 -14.72 12.05 3.51
C ARG A 26 -13.27 11.62 3.39
N PRO A 27 -12.40 12.04 4.33
CA PRO A 27 -11.01 11.65 4.33
C PRO A 27 -10.90 10.13 4.50
N ALA A 28 -9.91 9.54 3.82
CA ALA A 28 -9.53 8.15 4.02
C ALA A 28 -9.10 7.91 5.47
N HIS A 29 -9.20 6.65 5.91
CA HIS A 29 -8.65 6.26 7.20
C HIS A 29 -7.18 6.72 7.31
N PRO A 30 -6.77 7.44 8.39
CA PRO A 30 -5.48 8.14 8.46
C PRO A 30 -4.25 7.25 8.25
N LEU A 31 -4.36 5.96 8.58
CA LEU A 31 -3.29 4.97 8.46
C LEU A 31 -3.38 4.11 7.18
N GLY A 32 -4.38 4.38 6.33
CA GLY A 32 -4.63 3.69 5.08
C GLY A 32 -5.79 2.68 5.14
N ASN A 33 -6.34 2.36 3.97
CA ASN A 33 -7.63 1.68 3.83
C ASN A 33 -7.65 0.19 4.21
N PHE A 34 -6.50 -0.36 4.58
CA PHE A 34 -6.30 -1.78 4.88
C PHE A 34 -5.86 -2.04 6.33
N THR A 35 -5.68 -0.99 7.14
CA THR A 35 -5.15 -1.16 8.49
C THR A 35 -6.21 -1.68 9.45
N VAL A 36 -5.77 -2.53 10.38
CA VAL A 36 -6.52 -2.85 11.59
C VAL A 36 -5.66 -2.41 12.76
N ASN A 37 -6.10 -1.35 13.43
CA ASN A 37 -5.38 -0.73 14.52
C ASN A 37 -5.88 -1.27 15.85
N ARG A 38 -4.99 -1.39 16.82
CA ARG A 38 -5.28 -1.96 18.14
C ARG A 38 -4.72 -1.09 19.24
N TYR A 39 -5.52 -0.99 20.29
CA TYR A 39 -5.15 -0.37 21.54
C TYR A 39 -5.57 -1.28 22.69
N ASP A 40 -4.63 -1.59 23.57
CA ASP A 40 -4.85 -2.31 24.82
C ASP A 40 -4.49 -1.41 26.01
N GLY A 41 -5.51 -0.90 26.69
CA GLY A 41 -5.36 -0.15 27.94
C GLY A 41 -5.40 -1.08 29.14
N LEU A 42 -4.24 -1.34 29.76
CA LEU A 42 -4.11 -2.20 30.94
C LEU A 42 -4.31 -1.38 32.21
N VAL A 43 -5.35 -1.68 32.98
CA VAL A 43 -5.56 -1.12 34.32
C VAL A 43 -5.43 -2.22 35.35
N VAL A 44 -4.31 -2.20 36.07
CA VAL A 44 -4.07 -3.12 37.18
C VAL A 44 -4.89 -2.64 38.37
N ALA A 45 -5.83 -3.45 38.85
CA ALA A 45 -6.58 -3.18 40.07
C ALA A 45 -6.27 -4.25 41.13
N ALA A 46 -6.79 -4.08 42.34
CA ALA A 46 -6.46 -4.97 43.45
C ALA A 46 -6.79 -6.46 43.22
N ARG A 47 -7.87 -6.76 42.49
CA ARG A 47 -8.40 -8.14 42.29
C ARG A 47 -8.57 -8.55 40.84
N GLU A 48 -8.35 -7.64 39.91
CA GLU A 48 -8.48 -7.91 38.48
C GLU A 48 -7.53 -7.01 37.67
N LEU A 49 -7.14 -7.51 36.51
CA LEU A 49 -6.58 -6.71 35.43
C LEU A 49 -7.74 -6.36 34.50
N ARG A 50 -8.08 -5.08 34.40
CA ARG A 50 -9.03 -4.57 33.39
C ARG A 50 -8.25 -4.26 32.13
N VAL A 51 -8.78 -4.68 30.99
CA VAL A 51 -8.20 -4.42 29.67
C VAL A 51 -9.25 -3.73 28.81
N ASP A 52 -9.01 -2.48 28.48
CA ASP A 52 -9.77 -1.72 27.48
C ASP A 52 -9.19 -2.03 26.10
N HIS A 53 -9.81 -2.97 25.40
CA HIS A 53 -9.36 -3.42 24.09
C HIS A 53 -10.18 -2.74 22.99
N VAL A 54 -9.52 -1.93 22.17
CA VAL A 54 -10.14 -1.21 21.06
C VAL A 54 -9.52 -1.67 19.74
N GLN A 55 -10.36 -1.97 18.75
CA GLN A 55 -9.92 -2.15 17.36
C GLN A 55 -10.53 -1.06 16.48
N ASP A 56 -9.73 -0.45 15.62
CA ASP A 56 -10.18 0.47 14.58
C ASP A 56 -9.86 -0.10 13.20
N LEU A 57 -10.91 -0.55 12.50
CA LEU A 57 -10.83 -1.18 11.19
C LEU A 57 -11.06 -0.13 10.11
N ALA A 58 -10.09 -0.01 9.21
CA ALA A 58 -10.20 0.82 8.02
C ALA A 58 -11.23 0.28 7.02
N GLU A 59 -11.44 1.00 5.92
CA GLU A 59 -12.55 0.80 4.98
C GLU A 59 -12.68 -0.64 4.47
N ILE A 60 -11.59 -1.27 4.06
CA ILE A 60 -11.65 -2.63 3.49
C ILE A 60 -11.93 -3.69 4.56
N PRO A 61 -11.19 -3.77 5.69
CA PRO A 61 -11.53 -4.70 6.78
C PRO A 61 -12.94 -4.50 7.34
N ALA A 62 -13.39 -3.25 7.49
CA ALA A 62 -14.74 -2.94 7.96
C ALA A 62 -15.80 -3.40 6.94
N ALA A 63 -15.60 -3.11 5.65
CA ALA A 63 -16.49 -3.58 4.60
C ALA A 63 -16.58 -5.11 4.61
N GLN A 64 -15.47 -5.83 4.73
CA GLN A 64 -15.42 -7.30 4.82
C GLN A 64 -16.26 -7.85 5.99
N VAL A 65 -16.15 -7.24 7.17
CA VAL A 65 -16.96 -7.63 8.34
C VAL A 65 -18.45 -7.45 8.08
N LEU A 66 -18.81 -6.35 7.42
CA LEU A 66 -20.21 -5.96 7.20
C LEU A 66 -20.82 -6.59 5.94
N GLN A 67 -20.07 -7.39 5.19
CA GLN A 67 -20.58 -8.14 4.05
C GLN A 67 -21.76 -9.03 4.48
N GLY A 68 -22.76 -9.14 3.60
CA GLY A 68 -23.95 -9.96 3.84
C GLY A 68 -24.94 -9.38 4.87
N GLY A 69 -24.80 -8.11 5.27
CA GLY A 69 -25.72 -7.47 6.22
C GLY A 69 -25.46 -7.86 7.68
N THR A 70 -24.22 -8.22 8.01
CA THR A 70 -23.83 -8.58 9.38
C THR A 70 -24.12 -7.44 10.36
N ASP A 71 -24.93 -7.72 11.39
CA ASP A 71 -25.19 -6.78 12.48
C ASP A 71 -23.91 -6.53 13.30
N PRO A 72 -23.44 -5.26 13.41
CA PRO A 72 -22.24 -4.92 14.19
C PRO A 72 -22.32 -5.35 15.66
N GLY A 73 -23.50 -5.28 16.28
CA GLY A 73 -23.68 -5.66 17.69
C GLY A 73 -23.40 -7.14 17.92
N ARG A 74 -24.02 -8.00 17.11
CA ARG A 74 -23.78 -9.45 17.18
C ARG A 74 -22.36 -9.85 16.79
N TRP A 75 -21.75 -9.13 15.83
CA TRP A 75 -20.34 -9.34 15.49
C TRP A 75 -19.42 -8.94 16.64
N ALA A 76 -19.69 -7.84 17.35
CA ALA A 76 -18.88 -7.35 18.46
C ALA A 76 -18.74 -8.41 19.56
N GLY A 77 -19.83 -9.10 19.92
CA GLY A 77 -19.79 -10.15 20.94
C GLY A 77 -18.83 -11.29 20.60
N ARG A 78 -18.86 -11.77 19.35
CA ARG A 78 -17.92 -12.80 18.88
C ARG A 78 -16.49 -12.28 18.80
N ALA A 79 -16.29 -11.10 18.20
CA ALA A 79 -14.97 -10.50 18.03
C ALA A 79 -14.28 -10.21 19.39
N CYS A 80 -15.02 -9.75 20.39
CA CYS A 80 -14.48 -9.56 21.74
C CYS A 80 -14.19 -10.88 22.47
N ALA A 81 -14.98 -11.94 22.23
CA ALA A 81 -14.68 -13.27 22.77
C ALA A 81 -13.41 -13.85 22.13
N ASP A 82 -13.25 -13.71 20.81
CA ASP A 82 -12.04 -14.09 20.10
C ASP A 82 -10.82 -13.31 20.60
N ALA A 83 -10.97 -11.99 20.80
CA ALA A 83 -9.94 -11.14 21.38
C ALA A 83 -9.55 -11.62 22.78
N ALA A 84 -10.51 -11.85 23.68
CA ALA A 84 -10.26 -12.36 25.03
C ALA A 84 -9.53 -13.72 25.03
N GLY A 85 -9.84 -14.61 24.08
CA GLY A 85 -9.15 -15.89 23.89
C GLY A 85 -7.73 -15.76 23.34
N ALA A 86 -7.45 -14.70 22.58
CA ALA A 86 -6.14 -14.42 22.01
C ALA A 86 -5.18 -13.69 22.98
N LEU A 87 -5.72 -13.02 24.00
CA LEU A 87 -4.93 -12.38 25.04
C LEU A 87 -4.24 -13.42 25.94
N ARG A 88 -2.91 -13.33 26.04
CA ARG A 88 -2.11 -14.12 26.97
C ARG A 88 -1.67 -13.23 28.12
N VAL A 89 -2.25 -13.47 29.29
CA VAL A 89 -1.90 -12.76 30.52
C VAL A 89 -1.30 -13.76 31.51
N THR A 90 -0.16 -13.42 32.10
CA THR A 90 0.43 -14.20 33.20
C THR A 90 0.70 -13.32 34.41
N VAL A 91 0.53 -13.89 35.60
CA VAL A 91 0.80 -13.25 36.90
C VAL A 91 1.79 -14.14 37.63
N ASP A 92 3.00 -13.62 37.89
CA ASP A 92 4.11 -14.39 38.44
C ASP A 92 4.33 -15.72 37.68
N GLY A 93 4.18 -15.68 36.36
CA GLY A 93 4.29 -16.83 35.46
C GLY A 93 3.05 -17.72 35.36
N THR A 94 2.04 -17.53 36.21
CA THR A 94 0.79 -18.31 36.16
C THR A 94 -0.20 -17.70 35.16
N PRO A 95 -0.69 -18.44 34.16
CA PRO A 95 -1.62 -17.90 33.17
C PRO A 95 -2.99 -17.61 33.78
N VAL A 96 -3.58 -16.48 33.38
CA VAL A 96 -4.95 -16.08 33.74
C VAL A 96 -5.73 -15.78 32.47
N ARG A 97 -7.01 -16.16 32.45
CA ARG A 97 -7.88 -15.95 31.28
C ARG A 97 -8.66 -14.65 31.40
N ALA A 98 -8.71 -13.88 30.33
CA ALA A 98 -9.59 -12.73 30.23
C ALA A 98 -11.02 -13.17 29.93
N ALA A 99 -11.99 -12.44 30.47
CA ALA A 99 -13.41 -12.58 30.19
C ALA A 99 -13.97 -11.26 29.66
N VAL A 100 -14.94 -11.35 28.75
CA VAL A 100 -15.63 -10.18 28.19
C VAL A 100 -16.64 -9.64 29.21
N ARG A 101 -16.57 -8.34 29.51
CA ARG A 101 -17.54 -7.61 30.33
C ARG A 101 -18.56 -6.88 29.47
N SER A 102 -18.10 -6.25 28.40
CA SER A 102 -18.95 -5.61 27.39
C SER A 102 -18.30 -5.65 26.02
N ALA A 103 -19.14 -5.61 24.99
CA ALA A 103 -18.73 -5.60 23.59
C ALA A 103 -19.61 -4.62 22.83
N THR A 104 -19.01 -3.64 22.17
CA THR A 104 -19.73 -2.71 21.32
C THR A 104 -18.99 -2.52 20.02
N ALA A 105 -19.71 -2.39 18.91
CA ALA A 105 -19.14 -1.99 17.63
C ALA A 105 -19.93 -0.83 17.05
N ARG A 106 -19.22 0.14 16.50
CA ARG A 106 -19.82 1.33 15.87
C ARG A 106 -19.22 1.54 14.49
N THR A 107 -20.09 1.64 13.50
CA THR A 107 -19.71 2.03 12.15
C THR A 107 -19.54 3.53 12.07
N ARG A 108 -18.51 3.99 11.37
CA ARG A 108 -18.33 5.39 11.00
C ARG A 108 -18.24 5.49 9.48
N PRO A 109 -18.65 6.60 8.87
CA PRO A 109 -18.53 6.72 7.42
C PRO A 109 -17.06 6.95 7.02
N GLY A 110 -16.56 6.19 6.03
CA GLY A 110 -15.21 6.29 5.48
C GLY A 110 -15.18 6.75 4.03
N GLN A 111 -14.04 6.51 3.35
CA GLN A 111 -13.83 6.90 1.95
C GLN A 111 -14.73 6.12 0.97
N ALA A 112 -15.14 6.77 -0.13
CA ALA A 112 -15.84 6.14 -1.26
C ALA A 112 -17.15 5.42 -0.89
N GLY A 113 -17.82 5.85 0.19
CA GLY A 113 -19.06 5.23 0.66
C GLY A 113 -18.85 3.94 1.46
N LEU A 114 -17.61 3.51 1.67
CA LEU A 114 -17.29 2.38 2.54
C LEU A 114 -17.28 2.82 4.02
N PRO A 115 -17.76 1.98 4.94
CA PRO A 115 -17.71 2.27 6.37
C PRO A 115 -16.31 1.97 6.94
N THR A 116 -15.93 2.64 8.02
CA THR A 116 -14.94 2.14 8.98
C THR A 116 -15.67 1.56 10.20
N LEU A 117 -15.01 0.70 10.97
CA LEU A 117 -15.63 -0.02 12.07
C LEU A 117 -14.76 0.03 13.31
N ARG A 118 -15.31 0.55 14.40
CA ARG A 118 -14.64 0.59 15.71
C ARG A 118 -15.26 -0.43 16.64
N LEU A 119 -14.45 -1.36 17.14
CA LEU A 119 -14.81 -2.33 18.17
C LEU A 119 -14.25 -1.87 19.51
N GLU A 120 -15.05 -1.90 20.57
CA GLU A 120 -14.63 -1.64 21.94
C GLU A 120 -15.06 -2.81 22.82
N CYS A 121 -14.08 -3.43 23.46
CA CYS A 121 -14.24 -4.55 24.37
C CYS A 121 -13.73 -4.16 25.75
N ALA A 122 -14.60 -4.19 26.77
CA ALA A 122 -14.15 -4.17 28.14
C ALA A 122 -13.88 -5.61 28.57
N LEU A 123 -12.63 -5.94 28.85
CA LEU A 123 -12.21 -7.27 29.27
C LEU A 123 -11.66 -7.23 30.70
N SER A 124 -11.76 -8.33 31.42
CA SER A 124 -11.18 -8.47 32.75
C SER A 124 -10.56 -9.83 32.96
N ALA A 125 -9.36 -9.89 33.54
CA ALA A 125 -8.72 -11.12 33.99
C ALA A 125 -8.58 -11.10 35.53
N PRO A 126 -8.85 -12.21 36.22
CA PRO A 126 -8.68 -12.25 37.68
C PRO A 126 -7.22 -12.06 38.06
N LEU A 127 -6.96 -11.23 39.07
CA LEU A 127 -5.63 -10.89 39.53
C LEU A 127 -5.50 -11.19 41.03
N ARG A 128 -4.40 -11.85 41.41
CA ARG A 128 -4.05 -12.10 42.80
C ARG A 128 -2.65 -11.53 43.07
N LEU A 129 -2.60 -10.24 43.37
CA LEU A 129 -1.36 -9.58 43.74
C LEU A 129 -0.87 -10.10 45.09
N ARG A 130 0.40 -10.48 45.16
CA ARG A 130 1.02 -10.91 46.42
C ARG A 130 1.40 -9.69 47.26
N LEU A 131 1.09 -9.72 48.56
CA LEU A 131 1.55 -8.75 49.55
C LEU A 131 3.05 -8.98 49.84
N ARG A 132 3.92 -8.60 48.90
CA ARG A 132 5.38 -8.69 49.04
C ARG A 132 6.02 -7.39 48.55
N PRO A 133 7.16 -6.95 49.13
CA PRO A 133 7.82 -5.70 48.74
C PRO A 133 8.19 -5.64 47.26
N ALA A 134 8.59 -6.80 46.71
CA ALA A 134 8.92 -6.93 45.29
C ALA A 134 7.71 -6.69 44.38
N GLY A 135 6.48 -6.97 44.82
CA GLY A 135 5.28 -6.97 43.97
C GLY A 135 5.17 -8.17 43.04
N SER A 136 4.06 -8.23 42.30
CA SER A 136 3.79 -9.29 41.32
C SER A 136 4.14 -8.82 39.91
N VAL A 137 4.71 -9.73 39.12
CA VAL A 137 5.03 -9.49 37.71
C VAL A 137 3.82 -9.87 36.86
N ILE A 138 3.37 -8.96 36.02
CA ILE A 138 2.27 -9.17 35.09
C ILE A 138 2.85 -9.08 33.68
N ALA A 139 2.76 -10.16 32.91
CA ALA A 139 3.11 -10.14 31.50
C ALA A 139 1.83 -10.23 30.66
N PHE A 140 1.76 -9.38 29.64
CA PHE A 140 0.65 -9.28 28.70
C PHE A 140 1.16 -9.46 27.28
N ARG A 141 0.42 -10.20 26.46
CA ARG A 141 0.64 -10.31 25.02
C ARG A 141 -0.67 -10.47 24.28
N ASP A 142 -0.89 -9.66 23.23
CA ASP A 142 -1.98 -9.85 22.27
C ASP A 142 -1.49 -10.73 21.12
N ALA A 143 -1.86 -12.02 21.13
CA ALA A 143 -1.53 -12.93 20.04
C ALA A 143 -2.41 -12.71 18.79
N GLY A 144 -3.58 -12.10 18.96
CA GLY A 144 -4.50 -11.84 17.85
C GLY A 144 -3.99 -10.74 16.91
N ALA A 145 -3.00 -9.96 17.35
CA ALA A 145 -2.43 -8.87 16.56
C ALA A 145 -1.55 -9.39 15.41
N ALA A 146 -1.03 -10.62 15.53
CA ALA A 146 0.02 -11.17 14.67
C ALA A 146 -0.32 -11.05 13.17
N GLY A 147 0.63 -10.54 12.37
CA GLY A 147 0.51 -10.44 10.92
C GLY A 147 -0.48 -9.38 10.40
N ARG A 148 -1.05 -8.53 11.27
CA ARG A 148 -1.91 -7.41 10.83
C ARG A 148 -1.12 -6.10 10.86
N THR A 149 -1.04 -5.46 9.69
CA THR A 149 -0.48 -4.11 9.56
C THR A 149 -1.39 -3.07 10.20
N GLY A 150 -0.83 -2.23 11.06
CA GLY A 150 -1.57 -1.16 11.72
C GLY A 150 -0.81 -0.59 12.92
N TRP A 151 -1.46 0.34 13.60
CA TRP A 151 -1.03 0.86 14.90
C TRP A 151 -1.32 -0.17 15.99
N HIS A 152 -0.31 -0.57 16.76
CA HIS A 152 -0.49 -1.44 17.93
C HIS A 152 0.12 -0.76 19.15
N GLU A 153 -0.75 -0.40 20.07
CA GLU A 153 -0.41 0.37 21.25
C GLU A 153 -0.88 -0.33 22.51
N ILE A 154 -0.01 -0.41 23.51
CA ILE A 154 -0.33 -0.92 24.83
C ILE A 154 0.02 0.18 25.82
N THR A 155 -0.89 0.44 26.75
CA THR A 155 -0.66 1.37 27.87
C THR A 155 -0.95 0.69 29.19
N ALA A 156 -0.34 1.16 30.28
CA ALA A 156 -0.57 0.60 31.60
C ALA A 156 -0.72 1.66 32.69
N ALA A 157 -1.75 1.50 33.52
CA ALA A 157 -2.00 2.30 34.71
C ALA A 157 -2.37 1.40 35.89
N GLY A 158 -2.20 1.91 37.10
CA GLY A 158 -2.66 1.28 38.34
C GLY A 158 -3.90 1.97 38.89
N ASP A 159 -4.83 1.21 39.46
CA ASP A 159 -5.98 1.71 40.22
C ASP A 159 -5.96 1.13 41.63
N ARG A 160 -5.66 1.98 42.62
CA ARG A 160 -5.35 1.56 43.99
C ARG A 160 -4.21 0.53 44.04
N THR A 161 -3.35 0.56 43.03
CA THR A 161 -2.14 -0.25 42.89
C THR A 161 -1.04 0.62 42.28
N THR A 162 0.20 0.39 42.68
CA THR A 162 1.35 1.16 42.19
C THR A 162 2.15 0.31 41.22
N LEU A 163 2.38 0.82 40.01
CA LEU A 163 3.26 0.20 39.03
C LEU A 163 4.70 0.62 39.37
N ARG A 164 5.48 -0.30 39.96
CA ARG A 164 6.90 -0.07 40.28
C ARG A 164 7.75 0.04 39.02
N SER A 165 7.39 -0.72 37.99
CA SER A 165 8.03 -0.66 36.68
C SER A 165 7.01 -1.05 35.61
N SER A 166 7.12 -0.42 34.45
CA SER A 166 6.34 -0.73 33.26
C SER A 166 7.21 -0.49 32.04
N ASP A 167 7.27 -1.45 31.13
CA ASP A 167 7.92 -1.27 29.83
C ASP A 167 7.01 -0.62 28.77
N VAL A 168 5.74 -0.39 29.12
CA VAL A 168 4.74 0.31 28.30
C VAL A 168 4.37 1.68 28.90
N PRO A 169 4.00 2.67 28.06
CA PRO A 169 3.64 4.02 28.53
C PRO A 169 2.36 4.03 29.38
N ALA A 170 2.21 5.04 30.23
CA ALA A 170 0.98 5.26 31.00
C ALA A 170 -0.11 5.98 30.19
N ALA A 171 0.28 6.88 29.27
CA ALA A 171 -0.62 7.69 28.47
C ALA A 171 -0.72 7.17 27.03
N SER A 172 -1.92 7.30 26.44
CA SER A 172 -2.13 6.91 25.05
C SER A 172 -1.67 7.99 24.08
N GLN A 173 -0.89 7.60 23.07
CA GLN A 173 -0.46 8.47 21.97
C GLN A 173 -1.57 8.67 20.94
N SER A 174 -2.43 7.65 20.76
CA SER A 174 -3.52 7.68 19.77
C SER A 174 -4.86 8.14 20.34
N ALA A 175 -4.88 8.55 21.62
CA ALA A 175 -6.11 8.77 22.39
C ALA A 175 -7.10 7.60 22.21
N ARG A 176 -6.64 6.36 22.46
CA ARG A 176 -7.44 5.14 22.24
C ARG A 176 -7.92 5.01 20.79
N LEU A 177 -7.02 5.20 19.83
CA LEU A 177 -7.30 5.16 18.39
C LEU A 177 -8.37 6.17 17.92
N THR A 178 -8.49 7.32 18.58
CA THR A 178 -9.41 8.39 18.13
C THR A 178 -8.68 9.53 17.43
N SER A 179 -7.38 9.69 17.67
CA SER A 179 -6.54 10.70 17.04
C SER A 179 -5.15 10.14 16.77
N TYR A 180 -4.67 10.18 15.53
CA TYR A 180 -3.33 9.71 15.19
C TYR A 180 -2.37 10.90 15.05
N PRO A 181 -1.21 10.89 15.75
CA PRO A 181 -0.20 11.93 15.57
C PRO A 181 0.22 12.03 14.10
N GLN A 182 0.25 13.25 13.54
CA GLN A 182 0.54 13.47 12.12
C GLN A 182 2.05 13.70 11.85
N ASP A 183 2.80 14.12 12.88
CA ASP A 183 4.21 14.54 12.77
C ASP A 183 5.20 13.43 13.19
N MET A 184 4.93 12.18 12.81
CA MET A 184 5.86 11.09 13.10
C MET A 184 6.88 10.92 11.97
N LEU A 185 8.13 11.30 12.27
CA LEU A 185 9.32 10.83 11.54
C LEU A 185 9.63 9.35 11.85
N ALA A 186 8.99 8.80 12.89
CA ALA A 186 9.14 7.41 13.33
C ALA A 186 7.98 6.52 12.82
N SER A 187 8.24 5.21 12.68
CA SER A 187 7.21 4.24 12.33
C SER A 187 6.10 4.19 13.40
N PRO A 188 4.84 3.92 13.03
CA PRO A 188 3.75 3.67 13.98
C PRO A 188 4.17 2.63 15.05
N PRO A 189 3.72 2.78 16.31
CA PRO A 189 3.95 1.79 17.34
C PRO A 189 3.47 0.40 16.90
N ASP A 190 4.30 -0.63 17.12
CA ASP A 190 3.95 -2.04 16.93
C ASP A 190 4.19 -2.83 18.22
N ARG A 191 3.65 -2.35 19.35
CA ARG A 191 3.78 -2.99 20.66
C ARG A 191 2.73 -4.08 20.80
N ARG A 192 3.17 -5.35 20.88
CA ARG A 192 2.30 -6.53 20.98
C ARG A 192 2.36 -7.23 22.34
N ALA A 193 3.31 -6.81 23.18
CA ALA A 193 3.51 -7.34 24.52
C ALA A 193 4.01 -6.25 25.46
N GLY A 194 3.75 -6.42 26.75
CA GLY A 194 4.23 -5.56 27.82
C GLY A 194 4.39 -6.33 29.12
N THR A 195 5.30 -5.87 29.96
CA THR A 195 5.61 -6.41 31.28
C THR A 195 5.57 -5.31 32.33
N LEU A 196 4.83 -5.59 33.40
CA LEU A 196 4.55 -4.66 34.48
C LEU A 196 4.94 -5.31 35.81
N ARG A 197 5.39 -4.52 36.77
CA ARG A 197 5.53 -4.95 38.17
C ARG A 197 4.64 -4.10 39.05
N ALA A 198 3.64 -4.72 39.65
CA ALA A 198 2.62 -4.03 40.44
C ALA A 198 2.68 -4.43 41.91
N VAL A 199 2.46 -3.46 42.79
CA VAL A 199 2.23 -3.69 44.23
C VAL A 199 0.83 -3.19 44.62
N PRO A 200 0.13 -3.88 45.55
CA PRO A 200 -1.10 -3.35 46.14
C PRO A 200 -0.87 -1.98 46.80
N GLY A 201 -1.88 -1.11 46.73
CA GLY A 201 -1.83 0.26 47.27
C GLY A 201 -1.41 1.30 46.23
N GLY A 202 -1.80 2.56 46.41
CA GLY A 202 -1.57 3.65 45.46
C GLY A 202 -2.81 4.52 45.30
N ALA A 203 -2.70 5.57 44.49
CA ALA A 203 -3.84 6.43 44.18
C ALA A 203 -4.93 5.66 43.43
N ALA A 204 -6.19 6.03 43.66
CA ALA A 204 -7.28 5.58 42.80
C ALA A 204 -7.09 6.17 41.40
N LEU A 205 -7.33 5.38 40.37
CA LEU A 205 -7.29 5.90 39.01
C LEU A 205 -8.48 6.84 38.83
N ALA A 206 -8.22 8.10 38.49
CA ALA A 206 -9.29 9.03 38.17
C ALA A 206 -10.12 8.44 37.00
N PRO A 207 -11.46 8.48 37.09
CA PRO A 207 -12.28 8.06 35.95
C PRO A 207 -11.87 8.88 34.74
N ALA A 208 -11.47 8.20 33.66
CA ALA A 208 -11.16 8.86 32.41
C ALA A 208 -12.41 9.65 31.98
N ALA A 209 -12.29 10.97 31.85
CA ALA A 209 -13.36 11.78 31.31
C ALA A 209 -13.78 11.19 29.95
N PRO A 210 -15.07 11.06 29.64
CA PRO A 210 -15.50 10.63 28.33
C PRO A 210 -14.85 11.55 27.30
N ALA A 211 -14.00 10.97 26.44
CA ALA A 211 -13.40 11.72 25.36
C ALA A 211 -14.55 12.21 24.46
N GLU A 212 -14.80 13.52 24.47
CA GLU A 212 -15.63 14.14 23.45
C GLU A 212 -15.09 13.72 22.07
N PRO A 213 -15.95 13.36 21.11
CA PRO A 213 -15.49 13.02 19.78
C PRO A 213 -14.70 14.21 19.24
N PRO A 214 -13.39 14.07 18.95
CA PRO A 214 -12.64 15.19 18.43
C PRO A 214 -13.26 15.58 17.09
N ALA A 215 -13.52 16.88 16.92
CA ALA A 215 -13.85 17.43 15.62
C ALA A 215 -12.76 16.98 14.66
N ALA A 216 -13.15 16.27 13.59
CA ALA A 216 -12.24 15.74 12.59
C ALA A 216 -11.24 16.83 12.19
N SER A 217 -9.98 16.68 12.64
CA SER A 217 -8.91 17.60 12.31
C SER A 217 -8.75 17.59 10.81
N ARG A 218 -9.27 18.63 10.16
CA ARG A 218 -9.22 18.85 8.72
C ARG A 218 -7.77 19.11 8.33
N VAL A 219 -7.05 18.04 8.04
CA VAL A 219 -5.79 18.14 7.32
C VAL A 219 -6.14 18.45 5.87
N LEU A 220 -5.64 19.59 5.39
CA LEU A 220 -5.70 19.98 3.98
C LEU A 220 -4.90 18.94 3.18
N PRO A 221 -5.52 18.17 2.27
CA PRO A 221 -4.79 17.16 1.53
C PRO A 221 -3.76 17.83 0.62
N ARG A 222 -2.61 17.17 0.37
CA ARG A 222 -1.68 17.58 -0.69
C ARG A 222 -2.41 17.48 -2.04
N GLY A 223 -1.98 18.24 -3.05
CA GLY A 223 -2.76 18.45 -4.29
C GLY A 223 -3.28 17.16 -4.96
N VAL A 224 -2.51 16.07 -4.93
CA VAL A 224 -2.88 14.76 -5.49
C VAL A 224 -3.90 14.02 -4.61
N ASP A 225 -3.77 14.13 -3.29
CA ASP A 225 -4.71 13.55 -2.32
C ASP A 225 -6.06 14.26 -2.38
N ARG A 226 -6.08 15.58 -2.65
CA ARG A 226 -7.33 16.32 -2.89
C ARG A 226 -8.06 15.81 -4.12
N LEU A 227 -7.33 15.60 -5.22
CA LEU A 227 -7.93 15.12 -6.47
C LEU A 227 -8.48 13.69 -6.31
N THR A 228 -7.75 12.82 -5.61
CA THR A 228 -8.17 11.45 -5.29
C THR A 228 -9.41 11.43 -4.38
N THR A 229 -9.44 12.31 -3.37
CA THR A 229 -10.56 12.45 -2.43
C THR A 229 -11.79 13.05 -3.11
N ALA A 230 -11.62 14.08 -3.95
CA ALA A 230 -12.70 14.66 -4.76
C ALA A 230 -13.29 13.64 -5.73
N PHE A 231 -12.43 12.86 -6.40
CA PHE A 231 -12.86 11.79 -7.31
C PHE A 231 -13.65 10.68 -6.59
N THR A 232 -13.19 10.23 -5.42
CA THR A 232 -13.92 9.23 -4.61
C THR A 232 -15.22 9.77 -4.01
N GLY A 233 -15.27 11.06 -3.68
CA GLY A 233 -16.50 11.75 -3.25
C GLY A 233 -17.54 11.91 -4.35
N LEU A 234 -17.12 12.04 -5.62
CA LEU A 234 -18.04 12.05 -6.76
C LEU A 234 -18.83 10.73 -6.84
N ILE A 235 -18.17 9.59 -6.65
CA ILE A 235 -18.73 8.23 -6.83
C ILE A 235 -19.85 7.89 -5.83
N ALA A 236 -19.89 8.55 -4.67
CA ALA A 236 -20.92 8.33 -3.65
C ALA A 236 -22.30 8.89 -4.02
N ARG A 237 -22.45 9.56 -5.17
CA ARG A 237 -23.75 10.09 -5.64
C ARG A 237 -24.63 8.96 -6.18
N ARG A 238 -25.89 8.91 -5.74
CA ARG A 238 -26.89 7.92 -6.17
C ARG A 238 -27.50 8.16 -7.56
N SER A 239 -27.21 9.30 -8.21
CA SER A 239 -27.76 9.66 -9.52
C SER A 239 -26.65 9.86 -10.56
N LEU A 240 -26.43 8.86 -11.42
CA LEU A 240 -25.51 8.93 -12.56
C LEU A 240 -26.13 9.75 -13.69
N THR A 241 -25.87 11.06 -13.73
CA THR A 241 -26.18 11.84 -14.92
C THR A 241 -25.09 11.63 -15.99
N PRO A 242 -25.41 11.66 -17.30
CA PRO A 242 -24.42 11.50 -18.36
C PRO A 242 -23.26 12.50 -18.26
N GLY A 243 -23.55 13.76 -17.90
CA GLY A 243 -22.54 14.80 -17.70
C GLY A 243 -21.60 14.49 -16.52
N PHE A 244 -22.14 14.01 -15.41
CA PHE A 244 -21.33 13.57 -14.26
C PHE A 244 -20.44 12.37 -14.64
N ALA A 245 -20.99 11.39 -15.35
CA ALA A 245 -20.24 10.21 -15.78
C ALA A 245 -19.05 10.59 -16.68
N LEU A 246 -19.25 11.52 -17.62
CA LEU A 246 -18.17 12.02 -18.46
C LEU A 246 -17.07 12.72 -17.66
N VAL A 247 -17.43 13.60 -16.73
CA VAL A 247 -16.46 14.30 -15.86
C VAL A 247 -15.68 13.30 -14.99
N ALA A 248 -16.36 12.31 -14.41
CA ALA A 248 -15.71 11.26 -13.63
C ALA A 248 -14.75 10.44 -14.49
N LEU A 249 -15.12 10.04 -15.71
CA LEU A 249 -14.22 9.33 -16.61
C LEU A 249 -12.99 10.16 -16.98
N LEU A 250 -13.16 11.45 -17.29
CA LEU A 250 -12.04 12.36 -17.57
C LEU A 250 -11.11 12.51 -16.36
N LEU A 251 -11.67 12.67 -15.15
CA LEU A 251 -10.91 12.73 -13.91
C LEU A 251 -10.18 11.41 -13.64
N ALA A 252 -10.79 10.26 -13.93
CA ALA A 252 -10.15 8.96 -13.81
C ALA A 252 -8.94 8.84 -14.73
N VAL A 253 -9.04 9.30 -15.99
CA VAL A 253 -7.90 9.38 -16.92
C VAL A 253 -6.80 10.28 -16.37
N VAL A 254 -7.14 11.48 -15.91
CA VAL A 254 -6.16 12.43 -15.33
C VAL A 254 -5.49 11.84 -14.10
N LEU A 255 -6.26 11.17 -13.23
CA LEU A 255 -5.74 10.56 -12.01
C LEU A 255 -4.85 9.36 -12.33
N GLY A 256 -5.22 8.53 -13.30
CA GLY A 256 -4.39 7.44 -13.82
C GLY A 256 -3.08 7.98 -14.38
N ALA A 257 -3.14 9.06 -15.16
CA ALA A 257 -1.97 9.74 -15.69
C ALA A 257 -1.07 10.31 -14.60
N ALA A 258 -1.63 11.00 -13.60
CA ALA A 258 -0.88 11.52 -12.45
C ALA A 258 -0.27 10.39 -11.61
N HIS A 259 -0.98 9.29 -11.42
CA HIS A 259 -0.51 8.13 -10.68
C HIS A 259 0.60 7.34 -11.41
N ALA A 260 0.72 7.49 -12.74
CA ALA A 260 1.88 7.00 -13.48
C ALA A 260 3.16 7.78 -13.14
N LEU A 261 3.01 9.09 -12.88
CA LEU A 261 4.11 10.02 -12.57
C LEU A 261 4.44 10.05 -11.07
N ALA A 262 3.49 9.67 -10.22
CA ALA A 262 3.70 9.59 -8.78
C ALA A 262 4.89 8.65 -8.47
N PRO A 263 5.81 9.06 -7.57
CA PRO A 263 6.95 8.24 -7.20
C PRO A 263 6.46 6.90 -6.62
N GLY A 264 6.69 5.81 -7.36
CA GLY A 264 6.29 4.47 -7.00
C GLY A 264 7.32 3.44 -7.46
N HIS A 265 7.57 2.43 -6.63
CA HIS A 265 8.79 1.61 -6.65
C HIS A 265 8.98 0.77 -7.93
N GLY A 266 7.90 0.38 -8.64
CA GLY A 266 7.98 -0.35 -9.93
C GLY A 266 7.97 0.54 -11.19
N LYS A 267 7.42 1.76 -11.09
CA LYS A 267 7.24 2.67 -12.25
C LYS A 267 8.53 3.44 -12.57
N THR A 268 9.34 3.73 -11.55
CA THR A 268 10.68 4.31 -11.69
C THR A 268 11.66 3.34 -12.36
N ILE A 269 11.55 2.03 -12.08
CA ILE A 269 12.35 0.97 -12.73
C ILE A 269 12.05 0.91 -14.23
N MET A 270 10.77 1.04 -14.62
CA MET A 270 10.38 1.11 -16.04
C MET A 270 10.89 2.37 -16.74
N ALA A 271 10.83 3.53 -16.07
CA ALA A 271 11.41 4.77 -16.58
C ALA A 271 12.94 4.66 -16.76
N ALA A 272 13.65 4.08 -15.77
CA ALA A 272 15.08 3.81 -15.84
C ALA A 272 15.44 2.80 -16.95
N GLN A 273 14.60 1.77 -17.17
CA GLN A 273 14.80 0.82 -18.26
C GLN A 273 14.48 1.39 -19.65
N ALA A 274 13.51 2.30 -19.77
CA ALA A 274 13.25 3.04 -21.00
C ALA A 274 14.48 3.89 -21.40
N ALA A 275 15.21 4.41 -20.40
CA ALA A 275 16.45 5.16 -20.58
C ALA A 275 17.67 4.26 -20.90
N GLY A 276 17.76 3.06 -20.30
CA GLY A 276 18.95 2.21 -20.35
C GLY A 276 19.18 1.40 -21.64
N ARG A 277 18.21 1.32 -22.56
CA ARG A 277 18.38 0.59 -23.84
C ARG A 277 18.34 1.49 -25.06
N GLY A 278 19.49 1.61 -25.72
CA GLY A 278 19.61 2.21 -27.04
C GLY A 278 18.66 1.53 -28.05
N ARG A 279 17.83 2.37 -28.70
CA ARG A 279 16.91 2.04 -29.80
C ARG A 279 15.83 0.99 -29.48
N ARG A 280 14.90 1.28 -28.56
CA ARG A 280 13.55 0.67 -28.62
C ARG A 280 12.75 1.28 -29.79
N SER A 281 12.01 0.43 -30.52
CA SER A 281 11.05 0.87 -31.53
C SER A 281 9.84 1.51 -30.83
N ARG A 282 9.13 2.44 -31.49
CA ARG A 282 7.88 3.01 -30.95
C ARG A 282 6.88 1.91 -30.57
N ARG A 283 6.88 0.81 -31.34
CA ARG A 283 6.07 -0.39 -31.09
C ARG A 283 6.41 -1.09 -29.77
N ASP A 284 7.68 -1.10 -29.35
CA ASP A 284 8.10 -1.74 -28.09
C ASP A 284 7.67 -0.92 -26.87
N VAL A 285 7.66 0.42 -27.00
CA VAL A 285 7.19 1.33 -25.95
C VAL A 285 5.67 1.20 -25.77
N LEU A 286 4.93 1.15 -26.88
CA LEU A 286 3.48 0.92 -26.86
C LEU A 286 3.13 -0.45 -26.28
N LEU A 287 3.83 -1.51 -26.69
CA LEU A 287 3.61 -2.86 -26.17
C LEU A 287 3.89 -2.93 -24.66
N LEU A 288 4.95 -2.25 -24.19
CA LEU A 288 5.24 -2.17 -22.76
C LEU A 288 4.12 -1.44 -22.01
N GLY A 289 3.69 -0.28 -22.49
CA GLY A 289 2.59 0.49 -21.86
C GLY A 289 1.28 -0.30 -21.82
N ALA A 290 0.93 -0.96 -22.92
CA ALA A 290 -0.28 -1.78 -23.02
C ALA A 290 -0.24 -2.99 -22.07
N THR A 291 0.88 -3.71 -22.03
CA THR A 291 1.02 -4.89 -21.16
C THR A 291 0.92 -4.52 -19.69
N VAL A 292 1.57 -3.44 -19.24
CA VAL A 292 1.45 -2.93 -17.86
C VAL A 292 0.00 -2.55 -17.54
N THR A 293 -0.67 -1.87 -18.46
CA THR A 293 -2.03 -1.40 -18.23
C THR A 293 -3.00 -2.56 -18.10
N VAL A 294 -2.89 -3.54 -18.99
CA VAL A 294 -3.73 -4.75 -18.96
C VAL A 294 -3.48 -5.53 -17.69
N THR A 295 -2.23 -5.77 -17.31
CA THR A 295 -1.89 -6.58 -16.12
C THR A 295 -2.26 -5.86 -14.82
N HIS A 296 -2.10 -4.54 -14.76
CA HIS A 296 -2.55 -3.73 -13.63
C HIS A 296 -4.07 -3.72 -13.49
N THR A 297 -4.78 -3.53 -14.60
CA THR A 297 -6.24 -3.54 -14.61
C THR A 297 -6.78 -4.91 -14.23
N ALA A 298 -6.23 -5.99 -14.81
CA ALA A 298 -6.60 -7.35 -14.46
C ALA A 298 -6.34 -7.66 -12.98
N GLY A 299 -5.21 -7.21 -12.43
CA GLY A 299 -4.91 -7.35 -11.00
C GLY A 299 -5.91 -6.61 -10.11
N VAL A 300 -6.31 -5.38 -10.47
CA VAL A 300 -7.31 -4.60 -9.73
C VAL A 300 -8.66 -5.30 -9.75
N LEU A 301 -9.11 -5.77 -10.93
CA LEU A 301 -10.37 -6.47 -11.10
C LEU A 301 -10.38 -7.81 -10.34
N GLY A 302 -9.32 -8.60 -10.48
CA GLY A 302 -9.18 -9.88 -9.80
C GLY A 302 -9.19 -9.71 -8.27
N LEU A 303 -8.46 -8.73 -7.76
CA LEU A 303 -8.43 -8.48 -6.32
C LEU A 303 -9.76 -7.92 -5.80
N ALA A 304 -10.40 -7.00 -6.53
CA ALA A 304 -11.72 -6.51 -6.16
C ALA A 304 -12.75 -7.64 -6.12
N LEU A 305 -12.70 -8.59 -7.07
CA LEU A 305 -13.56 -9.77 -7.06
C LEU A 305 -13.27 -10.68 -5.86
N LEU A 306 -12.01 -10.91 -5.52
CA LEU A 306 -11.62 -11.69 -4.34
C LEU A 306 -12.12 -11.04 -3.04
N VAL A 307 -11.99 -9.70 -2.91
CA VAL A 307 -12.51 -8.96 -1.76
C VAL A 307 -14.04 -9.02 -1.71
N ALA A 308 -14.71 -8.80 -2.84
CA ALA A 308 -16.17 -8.83 -2.93
C ALA A 308 -16.75 -10.22 -2.63
N GLY A 309 -16.03 -11.29 -3.00
CA GLY A 309 -16.38 -12.68 -2.69
C GLY A 309 -16.06 -13.13 -1.27
N GLY A 310 -15.64 -12.24 -0.37
CA GLY A 310 -15.33 -12.57 1.03
C GLY A 310 -14.08 -13.42 1.22
N SER A 311 -13.18 -13.44 0.23
CA SER A 311 -11.99 -14.30 0.29
C SER A 311 -10.99 -13.80 1.35
N THR A 312 -10.57 -14.71 2.23
CA THR A 312 -9.46 -14.47 3.17
C THR A 312 -8.12 -14.27 2.44
N LEU A 313 -8.03 -14.71 1.18
CA LEU A 313 -6.87 -14.47 0.31
C LEU A 313 -6.77 -13.01 -0.17
N ALA A 314 -7.75 -12.15 0.12
CA ALA A 314 -7.70 -10.74 -0.26
C ALA A 314 -7.19 -9.81 0.86
N GLY A 315 -6.57 -10.39 1.90
CA GLY A 315 -6.00 -9.65 3.03
C GLY A 315 -4.70 -8.90 2.70
N PRO A 316 -4.12 -8.16 3.67
CA PRO A 316 -2.86 -7.42 3.51
C PRO A 316 -1.69 -8.29 3.02
N SER A 317 -1.68 -9.57 3.42
CA SER A 317 -0.70 -10.57 3.00
C SER A 317 -0.73 -10.83 1.50
N ALA A 318 -1.87 -10.67 0.83
CA ALA A 318 -2.00 -10.85 -0.62
C ALA A 318 -1.19 -9.80 -1.39
N PHE A 319 -1.29 -8.54 -0.95
CA PHE A 319 -0.47 -7.44 -1.48
C PHE A 319 1.01 -7.65 -1.15
N GLY A 320 1.31 -8.17 0.05
CA GLY A 320 2.68 -8.56 0.44
C GLY A 320 3.27 -9.62 -0.50
N TRP A 321 2.53 -10.70 -0.76
CA TRP A 321 2.93 -11.78 -1.66
C TRP A 321 3.04 -11.32 -3.11
N LEU A 322 2.10 -10.51 -3.60
CA LEU A 322 2.19 -9.89 -4.93
C LEU A 322 3.43 -8.99 -5.03
N GLY A 323 3.74 -8.24 -3.96
CA GLY A 323 4.94 -7.43 -3.80
C GLY A 323 6.22 -8.24 -3.89
N VAL A 324 6.33 -9.31 -3.10
CA VAL A 324 7.47 -10.25 -3.09
C VAL A 324 7.62 -10.92 -4.47
N ALA A 325 6.53 -11.43 -5.04
CA ALA A 325 6.53 -12.09 -6.34
C ALA A 325 7.01 -11.14 -7.44
N SER A 326 6.47 -9.92 -7.50
CA SER A 326 6.90 -8.90 -8.45
C SER A 326 8.35 -8.45 -8.23
N GLY A 327 8.79 -8.31 -6.98
CA GLY A 327 10.17 -7.93 -6.64
C GLY A 327 11.16 -8.99 -7.11
N LEU A 328 10.91 -10.26 -6.76
CA LEU A 328 11.69 -11.41 -7.20
C LEU A 328 11.72 -11.50 -8.73
N PHE A 329 10.57 -11.26 -9.36
CA PHE A 329 10.46 -11.24 -10.81
C PHE A 329 11.38 -10.18 -11.45
N VAL A 330 11.40 -8.97 -10.91
CA VAL A 330 12.29 -7.88 -11.36
C VAL A 330 13.76 -8.24 -11.13
N VAL A 331 14.10 -8.87 -10.00
CA VAL A 331 15.46 -9.36 -9.72
C VAL A 331 15.89 -10.37 -10.77
N LEU A 332 15.07 -11.38 -11.06
CA LEU A 332 15.36 -12.41 -12.07
C LEU A 332 15.57 -11.79 -13.45
N ALA A 333 14.71 -10.83 -13.83
CA ALA A 333 14.88 -10.08 -15.07
C ALA A 333 16.20 -9.28 -15.08
N GLY A 334 16.53 -8.58 -13.98
CA GLY A 334 17.79 -7.84 -13.83
C GLY A 334 19.03 -8.74 -13.95
N VAL A 335 19.02 -9.90 -13.28
CA VAL A 335 20.10 -10.89 -13.33
C VAL A 335 20.26 -11.46 -14.74
N ALA A 336 19.17 -11.77 -15.44
CA ALA A 336 19.23 -12.24 -16.82
C ALA A 336 19.87 -11.20 -17.76
N LEU A 337 19.61 -9.90 -17.53
CA LEU A 337 20.22 -8.82 -18.28
C LEU A 337 21.70 -8.62 -17.94
N LEU A 338 22.05 -8.74 -16.66
CA LEU A 338 23.43 -8.67 -16.21
C LEU A 338 24.26 -9.81 -16.80
N ARG A 339 23.76 -11.05 -16.75
CA ARG A 339 24.41 -12.22 -17.37
C ARG A 339 24.67 -12.01 -18.85
N ARG A 340 23.67 -11.51 -19.61
CA ARG A 340 23.83 -11.19 -21.04
C ARG A 340 24.87 -10.10 -21.29
N ALA A 341 24.87 -9.03 -20.48
CA ALA A 341 25.82 -7.94 -20.60
C ALA A 341 27.27 -8.37 -20.28
N LEU A 342 27.45 -9.32 -19.35
CA LEU A 342 28.76 -9.91 -19.02
C LEU A 342 29.22 -10.94 -20.06
N HIS A 343 28.31 -11.70 -20.67
CA HIS A 343 28.67 -12.71 -21.67
C HIS A 343 29.16 -12.07 -22.97
N HIS A 344 28.58 -10.93 -23.39
CA HIS A 344 29.08 -10.16 -24.53
C HIS A 344 30.48 -9.57 -24.34
N ARG A 345 31.01 -9.47 -23.10
CA ARG A 345 32.39 -9.04 -22.84
C ARG A 345 33.43 -10.13 -23.10
N HIS A 346 33.04 -11.40 -23.01
CA HIS A 346 33.98 -12.51 -23.17
C HIS A 346 34.29 -12.83 -24.64
N HIS A 347 33.47 -12.37 -25.59
CA HIS A 347 33.69 -12.60 -27.03
C HIS A 347 34.49 -11.49 -27.74
N THR A 348 34.96 -10.46 -27.04
CA THR A 348 35.76 -9.37 -27.64
C THR A 348 37.28 -9.57 -27.50
N HIS A 349 37.74 -10.75 -27.08
CA HIS A 349 39.16 -11.09 -26.99
C HIS A 349 39.45 -12.40 -27.73
N GLY A 350 39.91 -12.30 -28.98
CA GLY A 350 40.35 -13.46 -29.75
C GLY A 350 40.50 -13.24 -31.25
N HIS A 351 41.25 -12.22 -31.68
CA HIS A 351 41.83 -12.21 -33.03
C HIS A 351 43.30 -11.81 -32.96
N THR A 352 44.16 -12.80 -32.70
CA THR A 352 45.52 -12.82 -33.23
C THR A 352 45.45 -13.39 -34.65
N HIS A 353 46.17 -12.76 -35.58
CA HIS A 353 46.20 -13.18 -36.98
C HIS A 353 46.90 -14.54 -37.13
N GLY A 354 46.19 -15.53 -37.68
CA GLY A 354 46.76 -16.79 -38.14
C GLY A 354 45.96 -17.29 -39.35
N HIS A 355 46.61 -17.32 -40.52
CA HIS A 355 46.04 -17.87 -41.75
C HIS A 355 45.91 -19.39 -41.65
N GLY A 356 44.73 -19.94 -41.94
CA GLY A 356 44.51 -21.37 -42.07
C GLY A 356 43.11 -21.67 -42.61
N HIS A 357 43.03 -22.16 -43.84
CA HIS A 357 41.78 -22.58 -44.47
C HIS A 357 41.25 -23.86 -43.81
N GLY A 358 39.98 -23.86 -43.41
CA GLY A 358 39.27 -25.03 -42.94
C GLY A 358 37.76 -24.85 -43.06
N HIS A 359 37.14 -25.52 -44.02
CA HIS A 359 35.69 -25.59 -44.14
C HIS A 359 35.11 -26.48 -43.04
N GLY A 360 34.42 -25.88 -42.08
CA GLY A 360 33.64 -26.58 -41.06
C GLY A 360 32.24 -25.98 -40.99
N HIS A 361 31.23 -26.76 -41.39
CA HIS A 361 29.82 -26.41 -41.22
C HIS A 361 29.46 -26.42 -39.74
N GLY A 362 29.57 -25.27 -39.09
CA GLY A 362 29.08 -25.06 -37.73
C GLY A 362 27.57 -24.83 -37.76
N HIS A 363 26.79 -25.87 -37.46
CA HIS A 363 25.39 -25.73 -37.12
C HIS A 363 25.27 -24.86 -35.85
N ALA A 364 24.82 -23.62 -36.02
CA ALA A 364 24.47 -22.76 -34.91
C ALA A 364 23.23 -23.33 -34.20
N HIS A 365 23.44 -23.97 -33.05
CA HIS A 365 22.34 -24.32 -32.16
C HIS A 365 21.58 -23.04 -31.74
N PRO A 366 20.25 -22.97 -31.91
CA PRO A 366 19.47 -21.86 -31.41
C PRO A 366 19.45 -21.96 -29.89
N ALA A 367 20.35 -21.24 -29.22
CA ALA A 367 20.20 -20.99 -27.79
C ALA A 367 18.82 -20.35 -27.58
N ALA A 368 17.99 -21.00 -26.76
CA ALA A 368 16.62 -20.64 -26.43
C ALA A 368 16.51 -19.28 -25.71
N GLY A 369 16.87 -18.21 -26.43
CA GLY A 369 16.75 -16.83 -25.99
C GLY A 369 15.40 -16.29 -26.43
N MET A 370 14.50 -16.09 -25.47
CA MET A 370 13.18 -15.48 -25.70
C MET A 370 13.30 -14.24 -26.60
N PRO A 371 12.47 -14.13 -27.66
CA PRO A 371 12.55 -13.03 -28.63
C PRO A 371 12.41 -11.67 -27.95
N ARG A 372 12.99 -10.64 -28.58
CA ARG A 372 13.05 -9.24 -28.10
C ARG A 372 11.70 -8.70 -27.57
N ARG A 373 10.58 -9.17 -28.13
CA ARG A 373 9.20 -8.86 -27.70
C ARG A 373 8.79 -9.56 -26.40
N GLY A 374 9.20 -10.80 -26.18
CA GLY A 374 8.89 -11.55 -24.96
C GLY A 374 9.47 -10.87 -23.72
N THR A 375 10.71 -10.35 -23.78
CA THR A 375 11.29 -9.58 -22.67
C THR A 375 10.54 -8.27 -22.38
N VAL A 376 9.89 -7.66 -23.38
CA VAL A 376 9.10 -6.43 -23.20
C VAL A 376 7.77 -6.75 -22.50
N VAL A 377 7.06 -7.77 -22.97
CA VAL A 377 5.80 -8.24 -22.37
C VAL A 377 6.03 -8.69 -20.93
N LEU A 378 7.09 -9.45 -20.71
CA LEU A 378 7.47 -9.98 -19.41
C LEU A 378 7.77 -8.86 -18.39
N MET A 379 8.45 -7.80 -18.84
CA MET A 379 8.72 -6.62 -18.01
C MET A 379 7.43 -5.84 -17.72
N GLY A 380 6.52 -5.76 -18.70
CA GLY A 380 5.22 -5.12 -18.49
C GLY A 380 4.34 -5.89 -17.50
N PHE A 381 4.43 -7.21 -17.52
CA PHE A 381 3.79 -8.08 -16.52
C PHE A 381 4.29 -7.77 -15.11
N ALA A 382 5.61 -7.73 -14.90
CA ALA A 382 6.22 -7.34 -13.64
C ALA A 382 5.78 -5.95 -13.16
N GLY A 383 5.69 -5.01 -14.11
CA GLY A 383 5.30 -3.63 -13.82
C GLY A 383 3.85 -3.42 -13.43
N GLY A 384 2.94 -4.26 -13.93
CA GLY A 384 1.51 -4.16 -13.66
C GLY A 384 0.98 -5.16 -12.63
N LEU A 385 1.75 -6.18 -12.23
CA LEU A 385 1.29 -7.23 -11.31
C LEU A 385 0.85 -6.71 -9.93
N LEU A 386 1.38 -5.57 -9.48
CA LEU A 386 0.91 -4.92 -8.26
C LEU A 386 -0.29 -4.00 -8.57
N PRO A 387 -1.52 -4.38 -8.19
CA PRO A 387 -2.68 -3.52 -8.34
C PRO A 387 -2.60 -2.31 -7.40
N SER A 388 -3.19 -1.18 -7.83
CA SER A 388 -3.24 0.04 -7.01
C SER A 388 -4.34 -0.11 -5.96
N PRO A 389 -4.02 0.01 -4.65
CA PRO A 389 -5.01 -0.06 -3.58
C PRO A 389 -6.16 0.95 -3.77
N SER A 390 -5.85 2.14 -4.29
CA SER A 390 -6.84 3.19 -4.56
C SER A 390 -7.84 2.78 -5.65
N ALA A 391 -7.39 2.07 -6.69
CA ALA A 391 -8.26 1.60 -7.77
C ALA A 391 -9.23 0.50 -7.29
N VAL A 392 -8.75 -0.38 -6.40
CA VAL A 392 -9.59 -1.40 -5.75
C VAL A 392 -10.67 -0.75 -4.89
N VAL A 393 -10.32 0.27 -4.10
CA VAL A 393 -11.26 1.02 -3.24
C VAL A 393 -12.33 1.74 -4.07
N VAL A 394 -11.94 2.37 -5.18
CA VAL A 394 -12.87 3.01 -6.13
C VAL A 394 -13.88 1.99 -6.67
N LEU A 395 -13.39 0.81 -7.10
CA LEU A 395 -14.25 -0.23 -7.66
C LEU A 395 -15.20 -0.83 -6.61
N LEU A 396 -14.69 -1.12 -5.41
CA LEU A 396 -15.49 -1.67 -4.30
C LEU A 396 -16.49 -0.65 -3.76
N GLY A 397 -16.13 0.64 -3.67
CA GLY A 397 -17.06 1.71 -3.29
C GLY A 397 -18.19 1.87 -4.30
N ALA A 398 -17.88 1.88 -5.60
CA ALA A 398 -18.89 1.92 -6.65
C ALA A 398 -19.81 0.69 -6.61
N ALA A 399 -19.26 -0.50 -6.35
CA ALA A 399 -20.04 -1.73 -6.17
C ALA A 399 -20.93 -1.67 -4.92
N ALA A 400 -20.44 -1.15 -3.80
CA ALA A 400 -21.21 -1.00 -2.56
C ALA A 400 -22.41 -0.05 -2.73
N VAL A 401 -22.31 0.92 -3.64
CA VAL A 401 -23.40 1.86 -3.97
C VAL A 401 -24.29 1.32 -5.12
N GLY A 402 -24.13 0.06 -5.54
CA GLY A 402 -24.96 -0.60 -6.55
C GLY A 402 -24.57 -0.31 -8.01
N HIS A 403 -23.45 0.36 -8.25
CA HIS A 403 -23.00 0.81 -9.56
C HIS A 403 -21.66 0.17 -9.95
N ALA A 404 -21.52 -1.14 -9.76
CA ALA A 404 -20.28 -1.88 -10.03
C ALA A 404 -19.78 -1.69 -11.47
N TRP A 405 -20.69 -1.64 -12.45
CA TRP A 405 -20.37 -1.40 -13.86
C TRP A 405 -19.70 -0.03 -14.08
N PHE A 406 -20.11 0.99 -13.32
CA PHE A 406 -19.52 2.33 -13.42
C PHE A 406 -18.13 2.35 -12.78
N GLY A 407 -17.97 1.67 -11.64
CA GLY A 407 -16.65 1.43 -11.04
C GLY A 407 -15.68 0.76 -12.03
N PHE A 408 -16.16 -0.25 -12.76
CA PHE A 408 -15.39 -0.92 -13.81
C PHE A 408 -14.95 0.05 -14.92
N LEU A 409 -15.86 0.89 -15.43
CA LEU A 409 -15.52 1.90 -16.43
C LEU A 409 -14.50 2.93 -15.92
N LEU A 410 -14.58 3.33 -14.65
CA LEU A 410 -13.59 4.22 -14.03
C LEU A 410 -12.21 3.56 -13.93
N VAL A 411 -12.14 2.26 -13.62
CA VAL A 411 -10.87 1.51 -13.63
C VAL A 411 -10.29 1.44 -15.05
N LEU A 412 -11.11 1.23 -16.08
CA LEU A 412 -10.65 1.26 -17.47
C LEU A 412 -10.11 2.64 -17.88
N ALA A 413 -10.85 3.71 -17.54
CA ALA A 413 -10.43 5.08 -17.79
C ALA A 413 -9.12 5.43 -17.06
N TYR A 414 -8.98 4.96 -15.82
CA TYR A 414 -7.74 5.08 -15.06
C TYR A 414 -6.57 4.34 -15.73
N GLY A 415 -6.80 3.11 -16.20
CA GLY A 415 -5.84 2.34 -16.98
C GLY A 415 -5.41 3.06 -18.26
N LEU A 416 -6.35 3.70 -18.97
CA LEU A 416 -6.05 4.52 -20.14
C LEU A 416 -5.11 5.68 -19.81
N GLY A 417 -5.36 6.39 -18.70
CA GLY A 417 -4.47 7.44 -18.19
C GLY A 417 -3.04 6.94 -17.91
N LEU A 418 -2.92 5.78 -17.25
CA LEU A 418 -1.63 5.12 -17.02
C LEU A 418 -0.91 4.81 -18.34
N ALA A 419 -1.61 4.21 -19.31
CA ALA A 419 -1.06 3.81 -20.60
C ALA A 419 -0.49 5.00 -21.39
N LEU A 420 -1.27 6.08 -21.47
CA LEU A 420 -0.89 7.30 -22.19
C LEU A 420 0.39 7.91 -21.60
N THR A 421 0.46 8.02 -20.28
CA THR A 421 1.61 8.63 -19.62
C THR A 421 2.87 7.77 -19.71
N LEU A 422 2.77 6.46 -19.49
CA LEU A 422 3.93 5.55 -19.63
C LEU A 422 4.46 5.55 -21.07
N THR A 423 3.56 5.60 -22.05
CA THR A 423 3.93 5.72 -23.46
C THR A 423 4.62 7.05 -23.74
N ALA A 424 4.06 8.16 -23.24
CA ALA A 424 4.63 9.50 -23.43
C ALA A 424 6.03 9.62 -22.83
N VAL A 425 6.22 9.14 -21.59
CA VAL A 425 7.52 9.10 -20.90
C VAL A 425 8.51 8.23 -21.70
N GLY A 426 8.10 7.05 -22.15
CA GLY A 426 8.97 6.17 -22.94
C GLY A 426 9.40 6.81 -24.27
N VAL A 427 8.50 7.51 -24.96
CA VAL A 427 8.82 8.25 -26.20
C VAL A 427 9.76 9.43 -25.91
N LEU A 428 9.52 10.18 -24.84
CA LEU A 428 10.34 11.32 -24.44
C LEU A 428 11.78 10.86 -24.12
N VAL A 429 11.92 9.85 -23.27
CA VAL A 429 13.22 9.31 -22.84
C VAL A 429 14.00 8.74 -24.03
N THR A 430 13.35 7.99 -24.92
CA THR A 430 14.01 7.47 -26.13
C THR A 430 14.37 8.58 -27.12
N GLY A 431 13.57 9.63 -27.21
CA GLY A 431 13.85 10.82 -28.02
C GLY A 431 15.06 11.61 -27.50
N ILE A 432 15.11 11.87 -26.18
CA ILE A 432 16.24 12.54 -25.51
C ILE A 432 17.52 11.71 -25.68
N GLY A 433 17.46 10.39 -25.49
CA GLY A 433 18.60 9.51 -25.68
C GLY A 433 19.17 9.55 -27.10
N ARG A 434 18.31 9.63 -28.13
CA ARG A 434 18.73 9.78 -29.54
C ARG A 434 19.36 11.14 -29.80
N ARG A 435 18.79 12.23 -29.26
CA ARG A 435 19.34 13.58 -29.38
C ARG A 435 20.69 13.71 -28.67
N LEU A 436 20.80 13.21 -27.44
CA LEU A 436 22.07 13.17 -26.70
C LEU A 436 23.11 12.34 -27.43
N ALA A 437 22.76 11.16 -27.95
CA ALA A 437 23.69 10.34 -28.74
C ALA A 437 24.18 11.05 -30.02
N ALA A 438 23.37 11.92 -30.62
CA ALA A 438 23.76 12.71 -31.79
C ALA A 438 24.58 13.98 -31.45
N VAL A 439 24.37 14.56 -30.27
CA VAL A 439 25.00 15.84 -29.86
C VAL A 439 26.28 15.64 -29.03
N LEU A 440 26.35 14.60 -28.20
CA LEU A 440 27.53 14.29 -27.39
C LEU A 440 28.84 14.18 -28.19
N PRO A 441 28.88 13.55 -29.38
CA PRO A 441 30.10 13.47 -30.18
C PRO A 441 30.58 14.85 -30.61
N ARG A 442 29.66 15.76 -30.97
CA ARG A 442 29.95 17.12 -31.41
C ARG A 442 30.41 18.03 -30.26
N LEU A 443 29.80 17.89 -29.08
CA LEU A 443 30.22 18.60 -27.86
C LEU A 443 31.59 18.12 -27.36
N ARG A 444 31.85 16.81 -27.44
CA ARG A 444 33.15 16.22 -27.06
C ARG A 444 34.29 16.67 -27.98
N ALA A 445 34.01 16.91 -29.26
CA ALA A 445 34.99 17.50 -30.17
C ALA A 445 35.37 18.95 -29.77
N ARG A 446 34.49 19.67 -29.05
CA ARG A 446 34.76 21.02 -28.54
C ARG A 446 35.38 21.07 -27.15
N ILE A 447 35.17 20.06 -26.29
CA ILE A 447 35.64 20.06 -24.89
C ILE A 447 36.31 18.71 -24.55
N PRO A 448 37.65 18.60 -24.69
CA PRO A 448 38.39 17.35 -24.52
C PRO A 448 38.49 16.85 -23.07
N ARG A 449 38.14 17.68 -22.06
CA ARG A 449 38.12 17.30 -20.63
C ARG A 449 36.90 16.49 -20.20
N LEU A 450 35.95 16.21 -21.11
CA LEU A 450 34.73 15.48 -20.75
C LEU A 450 35.04 13.99 -20.49
N PRO A 451 34.70 13.41 -19.32
CA PRO A 451 35.03 12.03 -19.00
C PRO A 451 34.40 11.03 -19.99
N ARG A 452 35.21 10.07 -20.43
CA ARG A 452 34.76 8.95 -21.28
C ARG A 452 34.09 7.92 -20.37
N ILE A 453 32.76 7.94 -20.29
CA ILE A 453 32.03 6.78 -19.79
C ILE A 453 32.12 5.73 -20.90
N PRO A 454 32.85 4.62 -20.71
CA PRO A 454 32.95 3.60 -21.73
C PRO A 454 31.55 3.01 -22.00
N ALA A 455 31.22 2.85 -23.27
CA ALA A 455 29.89 2.43 -23.72
C ALA A 455 29.45 1.07 -23.14
N HIS A 456 30.39 0.25 -22.68
CA HIS A 456 30.13 -1.04 -22.03
C HIS A 456 29.68 -0.95 -20.57
N LEU A 457 29.84 0.21 -19.90
CA LEU A 457 29.37 0.42 -18.52
C LEU A 457 27.88 0.78 -18.46
N VAL A 458 27.32 1.33 -19.54
CA VAL A 458 25.91 1.76 -19.58
C VAL A 458 24.94 0.57 -19.45
N PRO A 459 25.09 -0.55 -20.20
CA PRO A 459 24.20 -1.70 -20.07
C PRO A 459 24.36 -2.42 -18.72
N THR A 460 25.60 -2.61 -18.25
CA THR A 460 25.85 -3.27 -16.95
C THR A 460 25.37 -2.43 -15.77
N GLY A 461 25.60 -1.11 -15.79
CA GLY A 461 25.12 -0.20 -14.76
C GLY A 461 23.60 -0.20 -14.67
N SER A 462 22.90 -0.17 -15.82
CA SER A 462 21.43 -0.26 -15.83
C SER A 462 20.89 -1.61 -15.32
N ALA A 463 21.58 -2.72 -15.61
CA ALA A 463 21.18 -4.05 -15.15
C ALA A 463 21.40 -4.22 -13.64
N VAL A 464 22.53 -3.76 -13.10
CA VAL A 464 22.83 -3.74 -11.66
C VAL A 464 21.80 -2.89 -10.92
N LEU A 465 21.49 -1.70 -11.44
CA LEU A 465 20.46 -0.82 -10.86
C LEU A 465 19.10 -1.53 -10.76
N VAL A 466 18.68 -2.23 -11.82
CA VAL A 466 17.42 -2.99 -11.83
C VAL A 466 17.41 -4.12 -10.78
N VAL A 467 18.54 -4.82 -10.61
CA VAL A 467 18.66 -5.86 -9.57
C VAL A 467 18.54 -5.26 -8.17
N ILE A 468 19.24 -4.15 -7.89
CA ILE A 468 19.19 -3.46 -6.60
C ILE A 468 17.76 -2.99 -6.29
N LEU A 469 17.10 -2.35 -7.25
CA LEU A 469 15.71 -1.89 -7.10
C LEU A 469 14.73 -3.06 -6.89
N GLY A 470 14.90 -4.18 -7.62
CA GLY A 470 14.12 -5.39 -7.42
C GLY A 470 14.33 -6.01 -6.04
N ALA A 471 15.57 -6.07 -5.55
CA ALA A 471 15.88 -6.60 -4.23
C ALA A 471 15.27 -5.73 -3.11
N GLY A 472 15.35 -4.40 -3.26
CA GLY A 472 14.71 -3.45 -2.33
C GLY A 472 13.19 -3.60 -2.27
N LEU A 473 12.53 -3.85 -3.42
CA LEU A 473 11.10 -4.16 -3.49
C LEU A 473 10.75 -5.43 -2.71
N THR A 474 11.53 -6.50 -2.89
CA THR A 474 11.33 -7.78 -2.19
C THR A 474 11.53 -7.60 -0.68
N LEU A 475 12.61 -6.96 -0.26
CA LEU A 475 12.94 -6.68 1.15
C LEU A 475 11.88 -5.83 1.85
N ARG A 476 11.33 -4.83 1.17
CA ARG A 476 10.24 -4.01 1.70
C ARG A 476 8.92 -4.78 1.86
N SER A 477 8.68 -5.77 1.01
CA SER A 477 7.43 -6.53 1.00
C SER A 477 7.46 -7.74 1.96
N LEU A 478 8.65 -8.17 2.38
CA LEU A 478 8.89 -9.28 3.30
C LEU A 478 8.18 -9.14 4.67
N PRO A 479 8.19 -7.97 5.35
CA PRO A 479 7.46 -7.80 6.61
C PRO A 479 5.96 -8.06 6.49
N ALA A 480 5.34 -7.72 5.35
CA ALA A 480 3.91 -7.96 5.12
C ALA A 480 3.57 -9.46 4.93
N VAL A 481 4.58 -10.31 4.71
CA VAL A 481 4.44 -11.76 4.52
C VAL A 481 4.90 -12.55 5.75
N LEU A 482 5.95 -12.09 6.43
CA LEU A 482 6.59 -12.82 7.53
C LEU A 482 6.00 -12.55 8.91
N GLY A 483 5.15 -11.53 9.06
CA GLY A 483 4.43 -11.24 10.31
C GLY A 483 5.05 -10.12 11.12
#